data_AF-A0A1I5XIK4-F1
#
_entry.id   AF-A0A1I5XIK4-F1
#
_cell.length_a   1.000
_cell.length_b   1.000
_cell.length_c   1.000
_cell.angle_alpha   90.00
_cell.angle_beta   90.00
_cell.angle_gamma   90.00
#
_symmetry.space_group_name_H-M   'P 1'
#
loop_
_entity.id
_entity.type
_entity.pdbx_description
1 polymer ?
#
loop_
_entity_poly.entity_id
_entity_poly.type
_entity_poly.pdbx_seq_one_letter_code
_entity_poly.pdbx_strand_id
1 'polypeptide(L)'
;MKIMVSACLLGQNCKYNGGNNYSEKVDEYVKGHEVISVCPEVAGGLPTPRTPCEIVNGVVMNRNGENKDKEFRAGAYLVQVDMTGDSYQWHRLDVEIWDDEENYGFATIFED
;
A
#
# COMPACT_ATOMS: atom_id res chain seq x y z
N MET A 1 2.82 15.99 -12.01
CA MET A 1 3.07 14.61 -11.60
C MET A 1 2.30 14.29 -10.36
N LYS A 2 1.39 13.32 -10.49
CA LYS A 2 0.71 12.69 -9.37
C LYS A 2 1.47 11.42 -9.01
N ILE A 3 1.63 11.16 -7.73
CA ILE A 3 2.28 9.95 -7.22
C ILE A 3 1.34 9.28 -6.25
N MET A 4 1.04 8.00 -6.49
CA MET A 4 0.40 7.18 -5.47
C MET A 4 1.45 6.53 -4.58
N VAL A 5 1.23 6.55 -3.26
CA VAL A 5 2.16 6.00 -2.27
C VAL A 5 1.39 5.25 -1.19
N SER A 6 1.96 4.14 -0.73
CA SER A 6 1.48 3.43 0.46
C SER A 6 1.41 4.38 1.66
N ALA A 7 0.21 4.60 2.18
CA ALA A 7 -0.10 5.51 3.28
C ALA A 7 0.79 5.33 4.52
N CYS A 8 1.16 4.10 4.84
CA CYS A 8 2.05 3.81 5.97
C CYS A 8 3.47 4.38 5.79
N LEU A 9 3.95 4.55 4.56
CA LEU A 9 5.25 5.18 4.25
C LEU A 9 5.23 6.69 4.46
N LEU A 10 4.03 7.30 4.42
CA LEU A 10 3.79 8.71 4.74
C LEU A 10 3.39 8.91 6.21
N GLY A 11 3.58 7.90 7.06
CA GLY A 11 3.34 7.98 8.50
C GLY A 11 1.90 7.75 8.95
N GLN A 12 1.00 7.36 8.05
CA GLN A 12 -0.37 7.02 8.45
C GLN A 12 -0.40 5.67 9.19
N ASN A 13 -1.04 5.65 10.36
CA ASN A 13 -1.18 4.47 11.20
C ASN A 13 -2.22 3.48 10.66
N CYS A 14 -1.89 2.81 9.55
CA CYS A 14 -2.75 1.86 8.84
C CYS A 14 -2.13 0.45 8.72
N LYS A 15 -0.95 0.21 9.32
CA LYS A 15 -0.30 -1.11 9.32
C LYS A 15 -1.09 -2.08 10.17
N TYR A 16 -0.96 -3.38 9.91
CA TYR A 16 -1.68 -4.42 10.66
C TYR A 16 -1.50 -4.32 12.19
N ASN A 17 -0.34 -3.85 12.66
CA ASN A 17 -0.04 -3.69 14.09
C ASN A 17 -0.52 -2.35 14.69
N GLY A 18 -1.21 -1.51 13.92
CA GLY A 18 -1.66 -0.18 14.36
C GLY A 18 -0.63 0.94 14.19
N GLY A 19 0.59 0.62 13.77
CA GLY A 19 1.64 1.60 13.49
C GLY A 19 1.72 2.01 12.02
N ASN A 20 2.87 2.54 11.65
CA ASN A 20 3.22 2.92 10.29
C ASN A 20 4.66 2.50 9.96
N ASN A 21 5.09 2.76 8.72
CA ASN A 21 6.46 2.52 8.25
C ASN A 21 7.00 3.83 7.66
N TYR A 22 6.82 4.97 8.35
CA TYR A 22 7.23 6.28 7.84
C TYR A 22 8.65 6.24 7.28
N SER A 23 8.82 6.73 6.06
CA SER A 23 10.10 6.77 5.37
C SER A 23 10.41 8.19 4.96
N GLU A 24 11.42 8.79 5.60
CA GLU A 24 11.92 10.12 5.24
C GLU A 24 12.34 10.20 3.77
N LYS A 25 12.93 9.12 3.22
CA LYS A 25 13.30 9.05 1.80
C LYS A 25 12.09 9.20 0.86
N VAL A 26 10.99 8.53 1.20
CA VAL A 26 9.74 8.61 0.42
C VAL A 26 9.12 9.99 0.57
N ASP A 27 9.06 10.51 1.80
CA ASP A 27 8.53 11.84 2.10
C ASP A 27 9.28 12.93 1.35
N GLU A 28 10.62 12.88 1.32
CA GLU A 28 11.46 13.78 0.52
C GLU A 28 11.22 13.62 -0.99
N TYR A 29 11.16 12.39 -1.49
CA TYR A 29 10.96 12.12 -2.92
C TYR A 29 9.64 12.69 -3.45
N VAL A 30 8.57 12.61 -2.65
CA VAL A 30 7.25 13.09 -3.09
C VAL A 30 7.05 14.60 -2.95
N LYS A 31 8.01 15.35 -2.38
CA LYS A 31 7.89 16.81 -2.22
C LYS A 31 7.72 17.49 -3.58
N GLY A 32 6.74 18.39 -3.66
CA GLY A 32 6.43 19.12 -4.88
C GLY A 32 5.57 18.35 -5.89
N HIS A 33 5.17 17.12 -5.57
CA HIS A 33 4.23 16.32 -6.35
C HIS A 33 2.83 16.30 -5.71
N GLU A 34 1.81 15.99 -6.50
CA GLU A 34 0.47 15.71 -5.97
C GLU A 34 0.46 14.26 -5.46
N VAL A 35 0.24 14.05 -4.17
CA VAL A 35 0.40 12.73 -3.55
C VAL A 35 -0.96 12.10 -3.25
N ILE A 36 -1.19 10.90 -3.78
CA ILE A 36 -2.36 10.06 -3.49
C ILE A 36 -1.92 8.99 -2.48
N SER A 37 -2.17 9.23 -1.20
CA SER A 37 -1.89 8.26 -0.14
C SER A 37 -2.92 7.14 -0.12
N VAL A 38 -2.51 5.87 -0.20
CA VAL A 38 -3.45 4.74 -0.21
C VAL A 38 -3.06 3.62 0.75
N CYS A 39 -4.05 2.96 1.35
CA CYS A 39 -3.87 1.67 2.00
C CYS A 39 -4.88 0.69 1.41
N PRO A 40 -4.47 -0.20 0.49
CA PRO A 40 -5.39 -1.13 -0.15
C PRO A 40 -6.15 -1.99 0.87
N GLU A 41 -5.49 -2.43 1.94
CA GLU A 41 -6.10 -3.26 3.00
C GLU A 41 -7.24 -2.54 3.72
N VAL A 42 -7.07 -1.26 4.06
CA VAL A 42 -8.13 -0.44 4.70
C VAL A 42 -9.23 -0.10 3.71
N ALA A 43 -8.88 0.26 2.47
CA ALA A 43 -9.85 0.48 1.39
C ALA A 43 -10.70 -0.77 1.12
N GLY A 44 -10.09 -1.96 1.25
CA GLY A 44 -10.75 -3.26 1.17
C GLY A 44 -11.62 -3.62 2.37
N GLY A 45 -11.65 -2.79 3.42
CA GLY A 45 -12.51 -2.92 4.59
C GLY A 45 -11.85 -3.58 5.80
N LEU A 46 -10.55 -3.85 5.80
CA LEU A 46 -9.87 -4.38 6.98
C LEU A 46 -9.63 -3.28 8.03
N PRO A 47 -9.75 -3.62 9.33
CA PRO A 47 -9.50 -2.65 10.40
C PRO A 47 -8.00 -2.36 10.57
N THR A 48 -7.73 -1.37 11.42
CA THR A 48 -6.40 -1.13 11.99
C THR A 48 -6.52 -1.02 13.52
N PRO A 49 -5.85 -1.88 14.32
CA PRO A 49 -5.03 -3.02 13.91
C PRO A 49 -5.86 -4.19 13.33
N ARG A 50 -5.17 -5.14 12.69
CA ARG A 50 -5.73 -6.38 12.13
C ARG A 50 -4.73 -7.54 12.26
N THR A 51 -5.23 -8.77 12.20
CA THR A 51 -4.38 -9.96 12.18
C THR A 51 -3.49 -9.97 10.93
N PRO A 52 -2.18 -10.24 11.03
CA PRO A 52 -1.29 -10.37 9.87
C PRO A 52 -1.82 -11.39 8.86
N CYS A 53 -1.63 -11.10 7.58
CA CYS A 53 -2.07 -11.95 6.47
C CYS A 53 -0.91 -12.32 5.54
N GLU A 54 -0.98 -13.52 4.96
CA GLU A 54 -0.03 -14.06 4.00
C GLU A 54 -0.80 -14.73 2.85
N ILE A 55 -0.15 -14.90 1.69
CA ILE A 55 -0.72 -15.65 0.57
C ILE A 55 -0.42 -17.13 0.78
N VAL A 56 -1.48 -17.94 0.90
CA VAL A 56 -1.40 -19.40 1.02
C VAL A 56 -2.17 -20.01 -0.13
N ASN A 57 -1.48 -20.75 -1.02
CA ASN A 57 -2.06 -21.38 -2.20
C ASN A 57 -2.89 -20.42 -3.08
N GLY A 58 -2.42 -19.18 -3.24
CA GLY A 58 -3.08 -18.15 -4.08
C GLY A 58 -4.26 -17.42 -3.43
N VAL A 59 -4.52 -17.66 -2.15
CA VAL A 59 -5.57 -17.01 -1.35
C VAL A 59 -4.93 -16.25 -0.20
N VAL A 60 -5.38 -15.03 0.06
CA VAL A 60 -4.91 -14.30 1.25
C VAL A 60 -5.57 -14.85 2.51
N MET A 61 -4.77 -15.35 3.44
CA MET A 61 -5.19 -15.94 4.69
C MET A 61 -4.55 -15.17 5.86
N ASN A 62 -5.32 -14.89 6.91
CA ASN A 62 -4.73 -14.35 8.13
C ASN A 62 -4.13 -15.45 9.01
N ARG A 63 -3.30 -15.06 9.99
CA ARG A 63 -2.63 -15.98 10.93
C ARG A 63 -3.61 -16.87 11.72
N ASN A 64 -4.87 -16.48 11.87
CA ASN A 64 -5.90 -17.27 12.54
C ASN A 64 -6.56 -18.30 11.60
N GLY A 65 -6.14 -18.37 10.33
CA GLY A 65 -6.72 -19.26 9.32
C GLY A 65 -7.98 -18.71 8.64
N GLU A 66 -8.30 -17.42 8.81
CA GLU A 66 -9.45 -16.80 8.16
C GLU A 66 -9.07 -16.33 6.74
N ASN A 67 -9.94 -16.58 5.77
CA ASN A 67 -9.79 -16.08 4.41
C ASN A 67 -10.09 -14.57 4.37
N LYS A 68 -9.11 -13.77 3.90
CA LYS A 68 -9.20 -12.31 3.70
C LYS A 68 -8.99 -11.89 2.25
N ASP A 69 -9.04 -12.86 1.32
CA ASP A 69 -8.77 -12.64 -0.10
C ASP A 69 -9.76 -11.65 -0.74
N LYS A 70 -11.01 -11.66 -0.27
CA LYS A 70 -12.04 -10.72 -0.73
C LYS A 70 -11.64 -9.28 -0.42
N GLU A 71 -11.24 -9.00 0.80
CA GLU A 71 -10.86 -7.65 1.26
C GLU A 71 -9.60 -7.17 0.52
N PHE A 72 -8.58 -8.03 0.39
CA PHE A 72 -7.35 -7.68 -0.33
C PHE A 72 -7.60 -7.40 -1.82
N ARG A 73 -8.39 -8.23 -2.51
CA ARG A 73 -8.74 -8.00 -3.93
C ARG A 73 -9.60 -6.77 -4.12
N ALA A 74 -10.59 -6.56 -3.25
CA ALA A 74 -11.43 -5.36 -3.29
C ALA A 74 -10.59 -4.10 -3.07
N GLY A 75 -9.68 -4.13 -2.10
CA GLY A 75 -8.73 -3.05 -1.84
C GLY A 75 -7.86 -2.71 -3.06
N ALA A 76 -7.23 -3.72 -3.66
CA ALA A 76 -6.42 -3.56 -4.86
C ALA A 76 -7.22 -2.97 -6.03
N TYR A 77 -8.46 -3.45 -6.24
CA TYR A 77 -9.34 -2.93 -7.27
C TYR A 77 -9.74 -1.47 -7.01
N LEU A 78 -10.13 -1.12 -5.78
CA LEU A 78 -10.57 0.24 -5.44
C LEU A 78 -9.45 1.27 -5.63
N VAL A 79 -8.25 0.97 -5.13
CA VAL A 79 -7.11 1.88 -5.34
C VAL A 79 -6.73 1.98 -6.81
N GLN A 80 -6.93 0.91 -7.59
CA GLN A 80 -6.70 0.94 -9.04
C GLN A 80 -7.77 1.73 -9.80
N VAL A 81 -9.03 1.67 -9.39
CA VAL A 81 -10.10 2.49 -10.01
C VAL A 81 -9.83 3.96 -9.78
N ASP A 82 -9.41 4.36 -8.58
CA ASP A 82 -8.98 5.73 -8.29
C ASP A 82 -7.82 6.18 -9.20
N MET A 83 -6.99 5.24 -9.69
CA MET A 83 -5.95 5.53 -10.69
C MET A 83 -6.52 5.74 -12.10
N THR A 84 -7.51 4.94 -12.52
CA THR A 84 -7.97 4.90 -13.93
C THR A 84 -9.13 5.84 -14.27
N GLY A 85 -9.67 6.57 -13.29
CA GLY A 85 -10.83 7.45 -13.47
C GLY A 85 -10.62 8.60 -14.47
N ASP A 86 -9.36 8.91 -14.76
CA ASP A 86 -8.92 9.88 -15.75
C ASP A 86 -7.90 9.16 -16.65
N SER A 87 -7.82 9.55 -17.92
CA SER A 87 -7.07 8.91 -19.02
C SER A 87 -5.53 8.85 -18.87
N TYR A 88 -5.01 8.49 -17.70
CA TYR A 88 -3.58 8.47 -17.39
C TYR A 88 -2.95 7.11 -17.72
N GLN A 89 -1.70 7.13 -18.17
CA GLN A 89 -0.83 5.97 -18.21
C GLN A 89 -0.05 5.95 -16.90
N TRP A 90 -0.09 4.84 -16.16
CA TRP A 90 0.61 4.73 -14.89
C TRP A 90 1.81 3.81 -15.04
N HIS A 91 3.00 4.33 -14.76
CA HIS A 91 4.23 3.52 -14.76
C HIS A 91 4.57 3.08 -13.34
N ARG A 92 4.62 1.76 -13.10
CA ARG A 92 5.11 1.21 -11.82
C ARG A 92 6.61 1.47 -11.69
N LEU A 93 6.96 2.37 -10.79
CA LEU A 93 8.31 2.57 -10.30
C LEU A 93 8.42 1.86 -8.95
N ASP A 94 9.18 0.76 -8.92
CA ASP A 94 9.53 0.09 -7.67
C ASP A 94 10.68 0.87 -7.01
N VAL A 95 10.37 1.64 -5.97
CA VAL A 95 11.42 2.19 -5.11
C VAL A 95 11.81 1.12 -4.10
N GLU A 96 13.03 0.60 -4.24
CA GLU A 96 13.63 -0.28 -3.25
C GLU A 96 13.93 0.53 -1.98
N ILE A 97 13.08 0.40 -0.96
CA ILE A 97 13.34 0.96 0.36
C ILE A 97 14.15 -0.08 1.13
N TRP A 98 15.46 0.13 1.18
CA TRP A 98 16.37 -0.63 2.04
C TRP A 98 16.20 -0.17 3.49
N ASP A 99 15.67 -1.06 4.35
CA ASP A 99 15.68 -0.94 5.81
C ASP A 99 16.53 -2.07 6.38
N ASP A 100 17.47 -1.75 7.25
CA ASP A 100 18.74 -2.47 7.45
C ASP A 100 18.65 -3.87 8.09
N GLU A 101 17.46 -4.43 8.39
CA GLU A 101 17.39 -5.79 8.95
C GLU A 101 16.29 -6.72 8.41
N GLU A 102 15.24 -6.27 7.71
CA GLU A 102 14.34 -7.16 6.95
C GLU A 102 13.70 -6.43 5.75
N ASN A 103 13.98 -6.95 4.56
CA ASN A 103 13.58 -6.40 3.26
C ASN A 103 12.06 -6.55 3.00
N TYR A 104 11.19 -5.63 3.45
CA TYR A 104 9.79 -5.62 2.98
C TYR A 104 9.18 -4.21 2.96
N GLY A 105 9.48 -3.46 1.91
CA GLY A 105 8.76 -2.23 1.58
C GLY A 105 8.90 -1.88 0.10
N PHE A 106 7.94 -2.32 -0.72
CA PHE A 106 7.77 -1.77 -2.06
C PHE A 106 6.89 -0.53 -1.96
N ALA A 107 7.44 0.65 -2.20
CA ALA A 107 6.62 1.76 -2.64
C ALA A 107 6.40 1.57 -4.13
N THR A 108 5.16 1.31 -4.52
CA THR A 108 4.78 1.39 -5.92
C THR A 108 4.44 2.85 -6.20
N ILE A 109 5.41 3.56 -6.74
CA ILE A 109 5.26 4.93 -7.22
C ILE A 109 4.70 4.81 -8.63
N PHE A 110 3.69 5.61 -8.94
CA PHE A 110 3.12 5.65 -10.28
C PHE A 110 3.27 7.06 -10.85
N GLU A 111 3.86 7.17 -12.04
CA GLU A 111 4.11 8.43 -12.75
C GLU A 111 3.14 8.60 -13.94
N ASP A 112 2.84 9.86 -14.32
CA ASP A 112 2.05 10.30 -15.48
C ASP A 112 2.91 10.55 -16.74
#